data_AF-A0A3S4GMG7-F1
#
_entry.id   AF-A0A3S4GMG7-F1
#
_cell.length_a   1.000
_cell.length_b   1.000
_cell.length_c   1.000
_cell.angle_alpha   90.00
_cell.angle_beta   90.00
_cell.angle_gamma   90.00
#
_symmetry.space_group_name_H-M   'P 1'
#
loop_
_entity.id
_entity.type
_entity.pdbx_description
1 polymer ?
#
loop_
_entity_poly.entity_id
_entity_poly.type
_entity_poly.pdbx_seq_one_letter_code
_entity_poly.pdbx_strand_id
1 'polypeptide(L)'
;MLKEFLNGKSLPQLVMIAALVLSFASQFFNYFDDGTTGFLSFGPDFGDTTGIYTFGLYGTGWAFHPQAYVIYVVLAFALLREDIAQHPLFTRFGYWVSFLLIGWAASPGAPLRAEGAAAGWIAVLIALAAALLHQFGKKAATDRQEG
;
A
#
# COMPACT_ATOMS: atom_id res chain seq x y z
N MET A 1 -25.36 0.56 0.48
CA MET A 1 -23.98 0.80 0.94
C MET A 1 -22.92 -0.03 0.19
N LEU A 2 -22.69 -1.33 0.48
CA LEU A 2 -21.60 -2.08 -0.19
C LEU A 2 -21.80 -2.21 -1.71
N LYS A 3 -23.03 -2.51 -2.14
CA LYS A 3 -23.38 -2.63 -3.57
C LYS A 3 -23.20 -1.31 -4.34
N GLU A 4 -23.49 -0.18 -3.69
CA GLU A 4 -23.31 1.16 -4.28
C GLU A 4 -21.82 1.51 -4.39
N PHE A 5 -21.03 1.18 -3.37
CA PHE A 5 -19.56 1.34 -3.40
C PHE A 5 -18.91 0.51 -4.52
N LEU A 6 -19.37 -0.73 -4.72
CA LEU A 6 -18.86 -1.62 -5.77
C LEU A 6 -19.28 -1.17 -7.17
N ASN A 7 -20.52 -0.69 -7.33
CA ASN A 7 -21.05 -0.29 -8.64
C ASN A 7 -20.42 1.00 -9.20
N GLY A 8 -19.86 1.86 -8.35
CA GLY A 8 -19.22 3.12 -8.78
C GLY A 8 -17.74 2.98 -9.20
N LYS A 9 -17.14 1.79 -9.05
CA LYS A 9 -15.69 1.59 -9.20
C LYS A 9 -15.36 0.63 -10.33
N SER A 10 -14.32 0.96 -11.08
CA SER A 10 -13.80 0.07 -12.11
C SER A 10 -13.13 -1.17 -11.48
N LEU A 11 -13.07 -2.28 -12.20
CA LEU A 11 -12.39 -3.49 -11.72
C LEU A 11 -10.92 -3.21 -11.32
N PRO A 12 -10.10 -2.47 -12.10
CA PRO A 12 -8.74 -2.13 -11.68
C PRO A 12 -8.69 -1.33 -10.38
N GLN A 13 -9.64 -0.40 -10.17
CA GLN A 13 -9.74 0.38 -8.93
C GLN A 13 -10.05 -0.52 -7.73
N LEU A 14 -10.97 -1.46 -7.88
CA LEU A 14 -11.33 -2.41 -6.82
C LEU A 14 -10.16 -3.33 -6.46
N VAL A 15 -9.42 -3.83 -7.45
CA VAL A 15 -8.23 -4.66 -7.22
C VAL A 15 -7.13 -3.85 -6.52
N MET A 16 -6.93 -2.58 -6.91
CA MET A 16 -5.97 -1.68 -6.24
C MET A 16 -6.39 -1.36 -4.79
N ILE A 17 -7.68 -1.17 -4.52
CA ILE A 17 -8.19 -0.99 -3.15
C ILE A 17 -7.98 -2.25 -2.33
N ALA A 18 -8.21 -3.44 -2.90
CA ALA A 18 -7.95 -4.70 -2.20
C ALA A 18 -6.46 -4.85 -1.87
N ALA A 19 -5.56 -4.47 -2.79
CA ALA A 19 -4.12 -4.42 -2.54
C ALA A 19 -3.78 -3.46 -1.39
N LEU A 20 -4.38 -2.27 -1.39
CA LEU A 20 -4.19 -1.27 -0.33
C LEU A 20 -4.62 -1.81 1.05
N VAL A 21 -5.81 -2.42 1.12
CA VAL A 21 -6.34 -3.00 2.36
C VAL A 21 -5.46 -4.16 2.84
N LEU A 22 -5.02 -5.04 1.94
CA LEU A 22 -4.14 -6.15 2.30
C LEU A 22 -2.77 -5.65 2.78
N SER A 23 -2.20 -4.65 2.11
CA SER A 23 -0.94 -4.03 2.53
C SER A 23 -1.07 -3.36 3.89
N PHE A 24 -2.18 -2.67 4.16
CA PHE A 24 -2.45 -2.10 5.47
C PHE A 24 -2.62 -3.18 6.54
N ALA A 25 -3.39 -4.23 6.26
CA ALA A 25 -3.59 -5.35 7.17
C ALA A 25 -2.29 -6.11 7.47
N SER A 26 -1.40 -6.25 6.47
CA SER A 26 -0.12 -6.93 6.65
C SER A 26 0.78 -6.23 7.67
N GLN A 27 0.65 -4.90 7.81
CA GLN A 27 1.33 -4.16 8.86
C GLN A 27 0.89 -4.65 10.26
N PHE A 28 -0.38 -5.02 10.45
CA PHE A 28 -0.85 -5.54 11.73
C PHE A 28 -0.35 -6.95 12.02
N PHE A 29 -0.22 -7.81 11.01
CA PHE A 29 0.36 -9.14 11.20
C PHE A 29 1.81 -9.08 11.68
N ASN A 30 2.57 -8.04 11.30
CA ASN A 30 3.90 -7.82 11.86
C ASN A 30 3.88 -7.53 13.38
N TYR A 31 2.79 -6.99 13.95
CA TYR A 31 2.67 -6.85 15.42
C TYR A 31 2.47 -8.19 16.13
N PHE A 32 1.95 -9.20 15.45
CA PHE A 32 1.79 -10.54 16.02
C PHE A 32 3.06 -11.37 15.86
N ASP A 33 3.84 -11.11 14.81
CA ASP A 33 5.15 -11.74 14.57
C ASP A 33 6.25 -11.18 15.50
N ASP A 34 6.04 -10.03 16.14
CA ASP A 34 6.97 -9.37 17.05
C ASP A 34 6.41 -9.28 18.49
N GLY A 35 6.98 -10.07 19.41
CA GLY A 35 6.64 -10.02 20.84
C GLY A 35 7.18 -8.78 21.57
N THR A 36 7.97 -7.93 20.91
CA THR A 36 8.45 -6.67 21.47
C THR A 36 7.47 -5.56 21.15
N THR A 37 6.76 -5.09 22.17
CA THR A 37 5.90 -3.91 22.04
C THR A 37 6.81 -2.70 21.81
N GLY A 38 6.68 -2.05 20.66
CA GLY A 38 7.39 -0.80 20.37
C GLY A 38 6.97 0.27 21.37
N PHE A 39 7.88 0.65 22.27
CA PHE A 39 7.68 1.78 23.19
C PHE A 39 8.43 3.00 22.66
N LEU A 40 7.86 4.20 22.89
CA LEU A 40 8.56 5.45 22.69
C LEU A 40 9.75 5.48 23.67
N SER A 41 10.97 5.31 23.15
CA SER A 41 12.19 5.33 23.93
C SER A 41 12.93 6.64 23.70
N PHE A 42 13.34 7.29 24.78
CA PHE A 42 14.20 8.46 24.74
C PHE A 42 15.64 8.01 25.03
N GLY A 43 16.60 8.48 24.22
CA GLY A 43 18.02 8.25 24.49
C GLY A 43 18.40 8.79 25.88
N PRO A 44 19.37 8.17 26.57
CA PRO A 44 19.74 8.49 27.95
C PRO A 44 20.14 9.96 28.17
N ASP A 45 20.54 10.67 27.11
CA ASP A 45 21.08 12.03 27.20
C ASP A 45 20.12 13.14 26.76
N PHE A 46 18.87 12.84 26.35
CA PHE A 46 17.89 13.83 25.82
C PHE A 46 18.40 14.76 24.69
N GLY A 47 19.64 14.58 24.20
CA GLY A 47 20.29 15.47 23.23
C GLY A 47 19.81 15.26 21.79
N ASP A 48 19.34 14.05 21.48
CA ASP A 48 18.64 13.71 20.25
C ASP A 48 17.16 13.43 20.58
N THR A 49 16.34 14.48 20.63
CA THR A 49 14.88 14.44 20.85
C THR A 49 14.09 13.86 19.67
N THR A 50 14.71 13.00 18.87
CA THR A 50 13.97 12.22 17.88
C THR A 50 13.47 11.01 18.64
N GLY A 51 12.18 11.00 19.03
CA GLY A 51 11.57 9.81 19.62
C GLY A 51 11.81 8.63 18.67
N ILE A 52 12.72 7.74 19.04
CA ILE A 52 13.03 6.58 18.23
C ILE A 52 11.96 5.56 18.61
N TYR A 53 11.09 5.24 17.66
CA TYR A 53 10.31 4.02 17.73
C TYR A 53 11.29 2.86 17.55
N THR A 54 11.90 2.45 18.66
CA THR A 54 12.79 1.30 18.68
C THR A 54 11.91 0.07 18.70
N PHE A 55 11.55 -0.42 17.51
CA PHE A 55 11.07 -1.78 17.35
C PHE A 55 12.22 -2.69 17.74
N GLY A 56 11.97 -3.52 18.75
CA GLY A 56 12.98 -4.36 19.36
C GLY A 56 13.30 -5.56 18.49
N LEU A 57 13.82 -5.37 17.28
CA LEU A 57 14.79 -6.26 16.62
C LEU A 57 15.09 -5.80 15.19
N TYR A 58 16.38 -5.62 14.94
CA TYR A 58 17.00 -6.01 13.68
C TYR A 58 16.64 -7.49 13.40
N GLY A 59 15.58 -7.77 12.64
CA GLY A 59 15.23 -9.17 12.35
C GLY A 59 13.90 -9.44 11.65
N THR A 60 12.86 -8.63 11.82
CA THR A 60 11.55 -8.86 11.16
C THR A 60 11.49 -8.26 9.76
N GLY A 61 12.18 -7.13 9.58
CA GLY A 61 12.39 -6.57 8.27
C GLY A 61 11.26 -5.80 7.67
N TRP A 62 10.32 -5.50 8.51
CA TRP A 62 9.24 -4.60 8.24
C TRP A 62 9.27 -3.63 9.41
N ALA A 63 10.16 -2.65 9.32
CA ALA A 63 10.08 -1.54 10.27
C ALA A 63 8.78 -0.80 9.95
N PHE A 64 7.94 -0.60 10.96
CA PHE A 64 6.74 0.20 10.83
C PHE A 64 7.15 1.63 10.51
N HIS A 65 7.26 1.93 9.22
CA HIS A 65 7.83 3.17 8.78
C HIS A 65 6.76 4.28 8.89
N PRO A 66 7.05 5.42 9.54
CA PRO A 66 6.13 6.54 9.61
C PRO A 66 5.59 6.98 8.23
N GLN A 67 6.38 6.79 7.16
CA GLN A 67 5.92 7.07 5.80
C GLN A 67 4.75 6.18 5.32
N ALA A 68 4.61 4.96 5.82
CA ALA A 68 3.55 4.03 5.40
C ALA A 68 2.16 4.59 5.74
N TYR A 69 1.99 5.23 6.92
CA TYR A 69 0.74 5.88 7.29
C TYR A 69 0.32 6.97 6.30
N VAL A 70 1.27 7.82 5.92
CA VAL A 70 1.04 8.91 4.96
C VAL A 70 0.66 8.33 3.60
N ILE A 71 1.37 7.30 3.15
CA ILE A 71 1.07 6.59 1.90
C ILE A 71 -0.35 6.03 1.92
N TYR A 72 -0.75 5.33 2.98
CA TYR A 72 -2.08 4.74 3.06
C TYR A 72 -3.19 5.79 3.06
N VAL A 73 -3.02 6.91 3.77
CA VAL A 73 -4.01 8.00 3.78
C VAL A 73 -4.14 8.63 2.39
N VAL A 74 -3.02 8.93 1.73
CA VAL A 74 -3.02 9.52 0.38
C VAL A 74 -3.65 8.59 -0.64
N LEU A 75 -3.29 7.30 -0.61
CA LEU A 75 -3.85 6.31 -1.53
C LEU A 75 -5.33 6.03 -1.25
N ALA A 76 -5.74 5.95 0.01
CA ALA A 76 -7.15 5.79 0.36
C ALA A 76 -7.97 6.97 -0.14
N PHE A 77 -7.48 8.20 0.06
CA PHE A 77 -8.15 9.38 -0.47
C PHE A 77 -8.25 9.34 -2.00
N ALA A 78 -7.15 9.04 -2.70
CA ALA A 78 -7.12 9.05 -4.16
C ALA A 78 -7.95 7.93 -4.80
N LEU A 79 -7.97 6.73 -4.19
CA LEU A 79 -8.64 5.55 -4.73
C LEU A 79 -10.11 5.45 -4.31
N LEU A 80 -10.50 5.94 -3.14
CA LEU A 80 -11.90 5.87 -2.69
C LEU A 80 -12.75 6.96 -3.34
N ARG A 81 -12.18 8.13 -3.63
CA ARG A 81 -12.84 9.20 -4.37
C ARG A 81 -12.87 8.94 -5.87
N GLU A 82 -14.08 8.88 -6.43
CA GLU A 82 -14.28 8.63 -7.86
C GLU A 82 -13.81 9.78 -8.75
N ASP A 83 -14.02 11.02 -8.29
CA ASP A 83 -13.55 12.25 -8.95
C ASP A 83 -12.03 12.25 -9.16
N ILE A 84 -11.29 11.70 -8.19
CA ILE A 84 -9.83 11.60 -8.27
C ILE A 84 -9.41 10.40 -9.11
N ALA A 85 -9.98 9.22 -8.83
CA ALA A 85 -9.62 7.98 -9.53
C ALA A 85 -9.91 8.02 -11.03
N GLN A 86 -10.92 8.79 -11.45
CA GLN A 86 -11.29 8.98 -12.85
C GLN A 86 -10.61 10.20 -13.50
N HIS A 87 -9.91 11.03 -12.73
CA HIS A 87 -9.20 12.19 -13.27
C HIS A 87 -8.17 11.78 -14.34
N PRO A 88 -8.04 12.51 -15.48
CA PRO A 88 -7.15 12.11 -16.58
C PRO A 88 -5.71 11.82 -16.15
N LEU A 89 -5.15 12.62 -15.23
CA LEU A 89 -3.81 12.39 -14.69
C LEU A 89 -3.71 11.09 -13.88
N PHE A 90 -4.72 10.82 -13.04
CA PHE A 90 -4.75 9.60 -12.24
C PHE A 90 -4.93 8.36 -13.13
N THR A 91 -5.80 8.43 -14.12
CA THR A 91 -5.94 7.30 -15.05
C THR A 91 -4.67 7.10 -15.89
N ARG A 92 -3.83 8.12 -16.11
CA ARG A 92 -2.60 7.98 -16.89
C ARG A 92 -1.44 7.42 -16.05
N PHE A 93 -1.30 7.87 -14.82
CA PHE A 93 -0.13 7.53 -13.97
C PHE A 93 -0.49 7.03 -12.57
N GLY A 94 -1.66 7.38 -12.06
CA GLY A 94 -2.09 7.12 -10.68
C GLY A 94 -2.04 5.65 -10.28
N TYR A 95 -2.38 4.71 -11.17
CA TYR A 95 -2.28 3.28 -10.89
C TYR A 95 -0.83 2.80 -10.73
N TRP A 96 0.09 3.28 -11.57
CA TRP A 96 1.52 2.97 -11.45
C TRP A 96 2.13 3.60 -10.20
N VAL A 97 1.78 4.86 -9.91
CA VAL A 97 2.18 5.54 -8.68
C VAL A 97 1.65 4.81 -7.45
N SER A 98 0.41 4.34 -7.48
CA SER A 98 -0.19 3.56 -6.38
C SER A 98 0.56 2.25 -6.14
N PHE A 99 0.90 1.51 -7.20
CA PHE A 99 1.73 0.32 -7.10
C PHE A 99 3.10 0.62 -6.47
N LEU A 100 3.80 1.65 -6.93
CA LEU A 100 5.10 2.03 -6.39
C LEU A 100 5.02 2.45 -4.92
N LEU A 101 3.98 3.19 -4.55
CA LEU A 101 3.75 3.63 -3.17
C LEU A 101 3.39 2.45 -2.26
N ILE A 102 2.58 1.49 -2.71
CA ILE A 102 2.32 0.24 -1.97
C ILE A 102 3.62 -0.55 -1.81
N GLY A 103 4.44 -0.64 -2.87
CA GLY A 103 5.78 -1.24 -2.81
C GLY A 103 6.70 -0.54 -1.81
N TRP A 104 6.64 0.78 -1.73
CA TRP A 104 7.43 1.56 -0.78
C TRP A 104 6.93 1.40 0.66
N ALA A 105 5.62 1.36 0.87
CA ALA A 105 5.03 1.05 2.17
C ALA A 105 5.35 -0.38 2.63
N ALA A 106 5.57 -1.30 1.68
CA ALA A 106 5.99 -2.68 1.89
C ALA A 106 7.51 -2.89 1.82
N SER A 107 8.32 -1.82 1.68
CA SER A 107 9.76 -1.92 1.43
C SER A 107 10.48 -2.56 2.62
N PRO A 108 11.28 -3.63 2.41
CA PRO A 108 11.80 -4.45 3.50
C PRO A 108 13.14 -3.94 4.05
N GLY A 109 13.32 -4.12 5.36
CA GLY A 109 14.58 -4.12 6.08
C GLY A 109 15.09 -5.51 6.55
N ALA A 110 14.40 -6.64 6.28
CA ALA A 110 14.80 -8.00 6.74
C ALA A 110 13.95 -9.13 6.06
N PRO A 111 14.12 -10.42 6.41
CA PRO A 111 13.84 -11.55 5.50
C PRO A 111 12.35 -11.88 5.32
N LEU A 112 12.02 -12.36 4.12
CA LEU A 112 10.70 -12.81 3.62
C LEU A 112 9.99 -13.91 4.44
N ARG A 113 10.52 -14.32 5.60
CA ARG A 113 10.01 -15.43 6.41
C ARG A 113 8.94 -15.02 7.43
N ALA A 114 8.71 -13.73 7.66
CA ALA A 114 7.61 -13.22 8.48
C ALA A 114 6.28 -13.25 7.70
N GLU A 115 5.18 -13.66 8.34
CA GLU A 115 3.87 -13.82 7.70
C GLU A 115 3.31 -12.48 7.21
N GLY A 116 3.52 -11.41 8.00
CA GLY A 116 3.18 -10.04 7.58
C GLY A 116 3.98 -9.56 6.37
N ALA A 117 5.26 -9.94 6.26
CA ALA A 117 6.08 -9.60 5.09
C ALA A 117 5.60 -10.30 3.81
N ALA A 118 5.21 -11.58 3.92
CA ALA A 118 4.64 -12.33 2.81
C ALA A 118 3.32 -11.72 2.32
N ALA A 119 2.40 -11.41 3.24
CA ALA A 119 1.13 -10.75 2.91
C ALA A 119 1.34 -9.38 2.24
N GLY A 120 2.34 -8.63 2.71
CA GLY A 120 2.77 -7.38 2.12
C GLY A 120 3.23 -7.49 0.67
N TRP A 121 4.09 -8.45 0.35
CA TRP A 121 4.53 -8.71 -1.02
C TRP A 121 3.40 -9.21 -1.92
N ILE A 122 2.48 -10.02 -1.39
CA ILE A 122 1.26 -10.41 -2.11
C ILE A 122 0.45 -9.15 -2.47
N ALA A 123 0.31 -8.19 -1.55
CA ALA A 123 -0.36 -6.92 -1.84
C ALA A 123 0.33 -6.13 -2.95
N VAL A 124 1.67 -6.08 -2.98
CA VAL A 124 2.45 -5.44 -4.06
C VAL A 124 2.17 -6.10 -5.41
N LEU A 125 2.11 -7.44 -5.47
CA LEU A 125 1.78 -8.17 -6.70
C LEU A 125 0.34 -7.91 -7.16
N ILE A 126 -0.62 -7.84 -6.24
CA ILE A 126 -2.01 -7.48 -6.57
C ILE A 126 -2.08 -6.04 -7.10
N ALA A 127 -1.33 -5.10 -6.50
CA ALA A 127 -1.25 -3.72 -6.98
C ALA A 127 -0.66 -3.64 -8.40
N LEU A 128 0.38 -4.44 -8.69
CA LEU A 128 0.94 -4.57 -10.04
C LEU A 128 -0.11 -5.11 -11.02
N ALA A 129 -0.83 -6.17 -10.64
CA ALA A 129 -1.89 -6.73 -11.46
C ALA A 129 -3.00 -5.69 -11.76
N ALA A 130 -3.39 -4.89 -10.77
CA ALA A 130 -4.35 -3.79 -10.97
C ALA A 130 -3.85 -2.75 -11.97
N ALA A 131 -2.59 -2.33 -11.87
CA ALA A 131 -2.00 -1.37 -12.81
C ALA A 131 -1.95 -1.93 -14.24
N LEU A 132 -1.60 -3.21 -14.40
CA LEU A 132 -1.60 -3.90 -15.68
C LEU A 132 -3.02 -4.04 -16.26
N LEU A 133 -4.00 -4.45 -15.45
CA LEU A 133 -5.41 -4.55 -15.87
C LEU A 133 -5.92 -3.22 -16.41
N HIS A 134 -5.56 -2.11 -15.76
CA HIS A 134 -5.92 -0.77 -16.24
C HIS A 134 -5.24 -0.42 -17.57
N GLN A 135 -3.93 -0.69 -17.69
CA GLN A 135 -3.16 -0.40 -18.90
C GLN A 135 -3.68 -1.18 -20.11
N PHE A 136 -3.94 -2.48 -19.94
CA PHE A 136 -4.46 -3.34 -21.01
C PHE A 136 -5.92 -3.06 -21.33
N GLY A 137 -6.74 -2.73 -20.32
CA GLY A 137 -8.12 -2.29 -20.52
C GLY A 137 -8.22 -1.03 -21.36
N LYS A 138 -7.32 -0.06 -21.14
CA LYS A 138 -7.22 1.14 -21.98
C LYS A 138 -6.85 0.81 -23.42
N LYS A 139 -5.81 -0.02 -23.62
CA LYS A 139 -5.37 -0.40 -24.98
C LYS A 139 -6.48 -1.11 -25.76
N ALA A 140 -7.15 -2.08 -25.15
CA ALA A 140 -8.24 -2.82 -25.79
C ALA A 140 -9.45 -1.93 -26.14
N ALA A 141 -9.69 -0.86 -25.37
CA ALA A 141 -10.74 0.12 -25.69
C ALA A 141 -10.37 1.02 -26.88
N THR A 142 -9.11 1.44 -26.97
CA THR A 142 -8.59 2.21 -28.11
C THR A 142 -8.60 1.37 -29.40
N ASP A 143 -8.09 0.13 -29.36
CA ASP A 143 -8.01 -0.76 -30.53
C ASP A 143 -9.40 -1.07 -31.14
N ARG A 144 -10.49 -1.01 -30.35
CA ARG A 144 -11.88 -1.20 -30.81
C ARG A 144 -12.53 0.04 -31.45
N GLN A 145 -11.97 1.23 -31.24
CA GLN A 145 -12.49 2.47 -31.83
C GLN A 145 -11.84 2.78 -33.18
N GLU A 146 -10.71 2.16 -33.49
CA GLU A 146 -9.93 2.39 -34.70
C GLU A 146 -10.11 1.30 -35.78
N GLY A 147 -10.86 0.23 -35.51
CA GLY A 147 -11.16 -0.87 -36.45
C GLY A 147 -12.64 -0.95 -36.83
#